data_AF-A0AAD7JYN0-F1
#
_entry.id   AF-A0AAD7JYN0-F1
#
_cell.length_a   1.000
_cell.length_b   1.000
_cell.length_c   1.000
_cell.angle_alpha   90.00
_cell.angle_beta   90.00
_cell.angle_gamma   90.00
#
_symmetry.space_group_name_H-M   'P 1'
#
loop_
_entity.id
_entity.type
_entity.pdbx_description
1 polymer ?
#
loop_
_entity_poly.entity_id
_entity_poly.type
_entity_poly.pdbx_seq_one_letter_code
_entity_poly.pdbx_strand_id
1 'polypeptide(L)'
;MESTIRLFGLIVGIDSYKQGTIWNLESCVDDAKKVQRWLLKDLSVPKDHVCMLLDKEAIADNIERSFSSHLIQNTKIHRGDAIVVYFSCHGSTVRSPEGPGTEVLCTYDFGQGEVVGLSDRALQTMLLDLSKAKGDNITVILDSCFSPLQSPANIRDRRNTRWAPSDKIVARDASPDRPTPSGRDDSRDVGFHRALESYTFLAACGSGEKALEAKEGGRFTSAFLETVREMPLHNMSCAGILEHVRSKMGGGQRPFAAGLNVKRPLFDRVPFIPDARYFQVDFAADSKLLRIGLGTVHGVVEGTEFSVHAHNLCGLYNPAMGSALVTHVYPTWSFAQTKASVPPTCWVQVRRWNNRGLGGLSVGVKTKRSSSLLRRPSRVSLQTTARSLLSLPKA
;
A
#
# COMPACT_ATOMS: atom_id res chain seq x y z
N MET A 1 8.89 -21.75 2.32
CA MET A 1 7.73 -20.89 2.02
C MET A 1 8.29 -19.55 1.61
N GLU A 2 7.99 -19.06 0.41
CA GLU A 2 8.34 -17.67 0.07
C GLU A 2 7.59 -16.76 1.04
N SER A 3 8.33 -16.00 1.86
CA SER A 3 7.75 -14.97 2.71
C SER A 3 7.24 -13.86 1.78
N THR A 4 5.95 -13.82 1.52
CA THR A 4 5.31 -12.77 0.73
C THR A 4 4.84 -11.64 1.63
N ILE A 5 4.90 -10.38 1.15
CA ILE A 5 4.37 -9.22 1.88
C ILE A 5 2.91 -9.45 2.25
N ARG A 6 2.60 -9.21 3.52
CA ARG A 6 1.28 -9.42 4.13
C ARG A 6 0.48 -8.12 4.18
N LEU A 7 0.32 -7.52 2.99
CA LEU A 7 -0.47 -6.32 2.76
C LEU A 7 -1.51 -6.62 1.68
N PHE A 8 -2.75 -6.23 1.95
CA PHE A 8 -3.91 -6.40 1.07
C PHE A 8 -4.57 -5.06 0.84
N GLY A 9 -5.26 -4.88 -0.29
CA GLY A 9 -5.94 -3.62 -0.56
C GLY A 9 -7.17 -3.70 -1.44
N LEU A 10 -8.09 -2.75 -1.18
CA LEU A 10 -9.20 -2.40 -2.06
C LEU A 10 -9.03 -0.94 -2.48
N ILE A 11 -8.93 -0.71 -3.79
CA ILE A 11 -8.67 0.60 -4.38
C ILE A 11 -9.85 0.97 -5.28
N VAL A 12 -10.45 2.13 -5.05
CA VAL A 12 -11.58 2.63 -5.82
C VAL A 12 -11.25 4.00 -6.42
N GLY A 13 -11.45 4.15 -7.72
CA GLY A 13 -11.22 5.40 -8.46
C GLY A 13 -12.36 5.71 -9.42
N ILE A 14 -12.99 6.88 -9.30
CA ILE A 14 -14.21 7.22 -10.06
C ILE A 14 -14.06 8.60 -10.68
N ASP A 15 -13.84 8.63 -11.99
CA ASP A 15 -13.81 9.87 -12.78
C ASP A 15 -15.18 10.17 -13.39
N SER A 16 -15.83 9.12 -13.89
CA SER A 16 -17.11 9.23 -14.58
C SER A 16 -18.29 8.84 -13.69
N TYR A 17 -19.41 9.53 -13.87
CA TYR A 17 -20.66 9.24 -13.18
C TYR A 17 -21.76 8.98 -14.19
N LYS A 18 -22.59 7.98 -13.92
CA LYS A 18 -23.67 7.59 -14.83
C LYS A 18 -24.72 8.68 -14.98
N GLN A 19 -25.00 9.40 -13.89
CA GLN A 19 -25.91 10.54 -13.91
C GLN A 19 -25.21 11.76 -14.49
N GLY A 20 -25.72 12.27 -15.61
CA GLY A 20 -25.18 13.47 -16.27
C GLY A 20 -25.35 14.78 -15.48
N THR A 21 -25.96 14.74 -14.30
CA THR A 21 -26.09 15.90 -13.40
C THR A 21 -24.83 16.13 -12.54
N ILE A 22 -23.98 15.12 -12.43
CA ILE A 22 -22.68 15.20 -11.74
C ILE A 22 -21.64 15.41 -12.84
N TRP A 23 -20.74 16.37 -12.64
CA TRP A 23 -19.65 16.54 -13.60
C TRP A 23 -18.61 15.43 -13.41
N ASN A 24 -17.94 15.06 -14.48
CA ASN A 24 -16.85 14.11 -14.38
C ASN A 24 -15.60 14.79 -13.83
N LEU A 25 -14.80 13.99 -13.14
CA LEU A 25 -13.43 14.28 -12.71
C LEU A 25 -12.45 13.74 -13.77
N GLU A 26 -11.19 14.13 -13.68
CA GLU A 26 -10.17 13.77 -14.68
C GLU A 26 -9.01 12.94 -14.13
N SER A 27 -8.90 12.79 -12.81
CA SER A 27 -7.68 12.27 -12.18
C SER A 27 -7.86 11.14 -11.19
N CYS A 28 -9.09 10.83 -10.78
CA CYS A 28 -9.37 9.83 -9.75
C CYS A 28 -8.99 8.41 -10.18
N VAL A 29 -9.21 8.04 -11.45
CA VAL A 29 -8.81 6.74 -11.99
C VAL A 29 -7.29 6.63 -12.08
N ASP A 30 -6.62 7.70 -12.49
CA ASP A 30 -5.15 7.70 -12.56
C ASP A 30 -4.51 7.63 -11.17
N ASP A 31 -5.09 8.33 -10.19
CA ASP A 31 -4.70 8.25 -8.78
C ASP A 31 -4.82 6.81 -8.24
N ALA A 32 -5.96 6.15 -8.45
CA ALA A 32 -6.15 4.75 -8.09
C ALA A 32 -5.08 3.83 -8.73
N LYS A 33 -4.78 4.05 -10.02
CA LYS A 33 -3.71 3.32 -10.72
C LYS A 33 -2.32 3.63 -10.16
N LYS A 34 -2.05 4.86 -9.73
CA LYS A 34 -0.78 5.26 -9.10
C LYS A 34 -0.60 4.57 -7.74
N VAL A 35 -1.66 4.51 -6.93
CA VAL A 35 -1.66 3.77 -5.66
C VAL A 35 -1.47 2.28 -5.88
N GLN A 36 -2.17 1.68 -6.86
CA GLN A 36 -1.96 0.27 -7.21
C GLN A 36 -0.51 0.02 -7.63
N ARG A 37 0.05 0.88 -8.49
CA ARG A 37 1.46 0.77 -8.92
C ARG A 37 2.41 0.84 -7.73
N TRP A 38 2.20 1.76 -6.80
CA TRP A 38 2.99 1.86 -5.57
C TRP A 38 2.94 0.56 -4.76
N LEU A 39 1.75 -0.01 -4.52
CA LEU A 39 1.64 -1.29 -3.81
C LEU A 39 2.37 -2.43 -4.54
N LEU A 40 2.15 -2.58 -5.84
CA LEU A 40 2.65 -3.73 -6.60
C LEU A 40 4.14 -3.62 -6.96
N LYS A 41 4.63 -2.42 -7.26
CA LYS A 41 5.99 -2.19 -7.78
C LYS A 41 6.95 -1.76 -6.69
N ASP A 42 6.54 -0.81 -5.87
CA ASP A 42 7.42 -0.24 -4.87
C ASP A 42 7.40 -1.16 -3.66
N LEU A 43 6.22 -1.46 -3.11
CA LEU A 43 6.08 -2.34 -1.95
C LEU A 43 6.08 -3.84 -2.28
N SER A 44 6.16 -4.23 -3.55
CA SER A 44 6.18 -5.65 -4.00
C SER A 44 5.00 -6.51 -3.51
N VAL A 45 3.84 -5.89 -3.28
CA VAL A 45 2.61 -6.59 -2.90
C VAL A 45 2.17 -7.54 -4.02
N PRO A 46 1.81 -8.80 -3.71
CA PRO A 46 1.26 -9.71 -4.72
C PRO A 46 0.02 -9.15 -5.42
N LYS A 47 -0.09 -9.36 -6.73
CA LYS A 47 -1.20 -8.81 -7.52
C LYS A 47 -2.57 -9.28 -7.03
N ASP A 48 -2.68 -10.53 -6.59
CA ASP A 48 -3.91 -11.12 -6.07
C ASP A 48 -4.29 -10.62 -4.67
N HIS A 49 -3.44 -9.83 -4.01
CA HIS A 49 -3.78 -9.16 -2.76
C HIS A 49 -4.48 -7.80 -2.98
N VAL A 50 -4.49 -7.27 -4.21
CA VAL A 50 -5.04 -5.95 -4.53
C VAL A 50 -6.25 -6.09 -5.44
N CYS A 51 -7.42 -5.66 -4.95
CA CYS A 51 -8.63 -5.47 -5.74
C CYS A 51 -8.75 -3.99 -6.13
N MET A 52 -9.13 -3.72 -7.37
CA MET A 52 -9.30 -2.36 -7.88
C MET A 52 -10.62 -2.25 -8.66
N LEU A 53 -11.42 -1.24 -8.34
CA LEU A 53 -12.68 -0.93 -9.01
C LEU A 53 -12.61 0.48 -9.61
N LEU A 54 -12.87 0.59 -10.91
CA LEU A 54 -12.75 1.86 -11.64
C LEU A 54 -14.07 2.21 -12.36
N ASP A 55 -14.45 3.49 -12.31
CA ASP A 55 -15.61 4.04 -13.03
C ASP A 55 -16.84 3.12 -12.94
N LYS A 56 -17.33 2.61 -14.07
CA LYS A 56 -18.51 1.75 -14.20
C LYS A 56 -18.49 0.48 -13.34
N GLU A 57 -17.32 0.04 -12.88
CA GLU A 57 -17.18 -1.09 -11.96
C GLU A 57 -17.41 -0.69 -10.50
N ALA A 58 -17.20 0.59 -10.17
CA ALA A 58 -17.33 1.16 -8.85
C ALA A 58 -18.77 1.63 -8.54
N ILE A 59 -19.75 0.76 -8.80
CA ILE A 59 -21.12 0.92 -8.30
C ILE A 59 -21.23 0.49 -6.83
N ALA A 60 -22.19 1.03 -6.09
CA ALA A 60 -22.33 0.79 -4.65
C ALA A 60 -22.33 -0.71 -4.28
N ASP A 61 -23.21 -1.48 -4.91
CA ASP A 61 -23.32 -2.93 -4.69
C ASP A 61 -22.01 -3.68 -4.98
N ASN A 62 -21.27 -3.29 -6.03
CA ASN A 62 -20.03 -3.98 -6.38
C ASN A 62 -18.89 -3.61 -5.42
N ILE A 63 -18.86 -2.39 -4.90
CA ILE A 63 -17.92 -1.99 -3.84
C ILE A 63 -18.18 -2.80 -2.57
N GLU A 64 -19.43 -2.90 -2.12
CA GLU A 64 -19.80 -3.68 -0.93
C GLU A 64 -19.49 -5.17 -1.10
N ARG A 65 -19.86 -5.77 -2.23
CA ARG A 65 -19.54 -7.17 -2.55
C ARG A 65 -18.03 -7.41 -2.60
N SER A 66 -17.27 -6.50 -3.20
CA SER A 66 -15.81 -6.61 -3.27
C SER A 66 -15.17 -6.43 -1.89
N PHE A 67 -15.66 -5.50 -1.07
CA PHE A 67 -15.19 -5.31 0.30
C PHE A 67 -15.39 -6.60 1.12
N SER A 68 -16.60 -7.16 1.09
CA SER A 68 -16.94 -8.38 1.82
C SER A 68 -16.11 -9.58 1.34
N SER A 69 -16.11 -9.85 0.02
CA SER A 69 -15.43 -11.04 -0.53
C SER A 69 -13.90 -10.94 -0.49
N HIS A 70 -13.33 -9.78 -0.83
CA HIS A 70 -11.87 -9.59 -0.96
C HIS A 70 -11.17 -9.31 0.38
N LEU A 71 -11.84 -8.65 1.33
CA LEU A 71 -11.22 -8.27 2.61
C LEU A 71 -11.73 -9.09 3.79
N ILE A 72 -13.04 -9.26 3.95
CA ILE A 72 -13.61 -9.92 5.12
C ILE A 72 -13.53 -11.46 4.99
N GLN A 73 -14.07 -12.00 3.90
CA GLN A 73 -14.20 -13.45 3.69
C GLN A 73 -12.92 -14.10 3.13
N ASN A 74 -11.95 -13.29 2.72
CA ASN A 74 -10.71 -13.77 2.13
C ASN A 74 -9.87 -14.54 3.16
N THR A 75 -9.74 -15.85 2.95
CA THR A 75 -9.00 -16.76 3.84
C THR A 75 -7.49 -16.56 3.80
N LYS A 76 -6.97 -15.86 2.78
CA LYS A 76 -5.55 -15.52 2.70
C LYS A 76 -5.17 -14.41 3.67
N ILE A 77 -6.12 -13.62 4.17
CA ILE A 77 -5.85 -12.53 5.12
C ILE A 77 -5.97 -13.08 6.53
N HIS A 78 -4.86 -13.04 7.27
CA HIS A 78 -4.79 -13.45 8.66
C HIS A 78 -4.95 -12.24 9.58
N ARG A 79 -5.28 -12.53 10.84
CA ARG A 79 -5.44 -11.49 11.85
C ARG A 79 -4.11 -10.75 12.05
N GLY A 80 -4.12 -9.42 11.91
CA GLY A 80 -2.94 -8.54 12.05
C GLY A 80 -2.23 -8.21 10.74
N ASP A 81 -2.56 -8.87 9.62
CA ASP A 81 -2.08 -8.46 8.29
C ASP A 81 -2.54 -7.02 7.99
N ALA A 82 -1.75 -6.25 7.23
CA ALA A 82 -2.16 -4.90 6.89
C ALA A 82 -3.19 -4.88 5.77
N ILE A 83 -4.14 -3.96 5.90
CA ILE A 83 -5.18 -3.73 4.91
C ILE A 83 -5.22 -2.24 4.58
N VAL A 84 -5.20 -1.92 3.29
CA VAL A 84 -5.42 -0.56 2.80
C VAL A 84 -6.74 -0.46 2.04
N VAL A 85 -7.57 0.50 2.41
CA VAL A 85 -8.79 0.83 1.67
C VAL A 85 -8.63 2.25 1.14
N TYR A 86 -8.61 2.40 -0.18
CA TYR A 86 -8.35 3.68 -0.84
C TYR A 86 -9.53 4.08 -1.71
N PHE A 87 -9.96 5.34 -1.59
CA PHE A 87 -10.96 5.95 -2.46
C PHE A 87 -10.46 7.27 -3.04
N SER A 88 -10.77 7.47 -4.32
CA SER A 88 -10.57 8.72 -5.07
C SER A 88 -11.83 8.94 -5.89
N CYS A 89 -12.67 9.89 -5.48
CA CYS A 89 -13.97 10.17 -6.12
C CYS A 89 -14.56 11.49 -5.60
N HIS A 90 -15.74 11.87 -6.07
CA HIS A 90 -16.55 12.89 -5.42
C HIS A 90 -17.02 12.41 -4.04
N GLY A 91 -17.02 13.33 -3.06
CA GLY A 91 -17.85 13.21 -1.87
C GLY A 91 -19.12 14.08 -1.99
N SER A 92 -20.09 13.83 -1.14
CA SER A 92 -21.26 14.68 -0.99
C SER A 92 -21.83 14.58 0.42
N THR A 93 -22.78 15.46 0.73
CA THR A 93 -23.56 15.41 1.97
C THR A 93 -25.03 15.37 1.59
N VAL A 94 -25.67 14.22 1.73
CA VAL A 94 -27.08 14.01 1.40
C VAL A 94 -27.96 14.37 2.60
N ARG A 95 -29.18 14.86 2.34
CA ARG A 95 -30.10 15.21 3.43
C ARG A 95 -30.54 13.94 4.17
N SER A 96 -30.56 14.01 5.50
CA SER A 96 -31.11 12.97 6.36
C SER A 96 -32.42 13.48 6.98
N PRO A 97 -33.52 12.71 6.96
CA PRO A 97 -34.77 13.08 7.62
C PRO A 97 -34.64 13.22 9.14
N GLU A 98 -33.69 12.49 9.75
CA GLU A 98 -33.59 12.31 11.21
C GLU A 98 -32.46 13.11 11.86
N GLY A 99 -31.80 14.04 11.15
CA GLY A 99 -30.71 14.83 11.74
C GLY A 99 -29.77 15.50 10.73
N PRO A 100 -28.51 15.76 11.12
CA PRO A 100 -27.54 16.39 10.21
C PRO A 100 -27.33 15.54 8.95
N GLY A 101 -26.96 16.19 7.85
CA GLY A 101 -26.71 15.52 6.57
C GLY A 101 -25.71 14.38 6.69
N THR A 102 -25.90 13.34 5.89
CA THR A 102 -25.04 12.14 5.87
C THR A 102 -23.98 12.31 4.79
N GLU A 103 -22.70 12.15 5.17
CA GLU A 103 -21.61 12.19 4.20
C GLU A 103 -21.57 10.88 3.41
N VAL A 104 -21.39 11.00 2.10
CA VAL A 104 -21.35 9.87 1.17
C VAL A 104 -20.19 10.00 0.20
N LEU A 105 -19.58 8.88 -0.14
CA LEU A 105 -18.72 8.75 -1.32
C LEU A 105 -19.62 8.48 -2.52
N CYS A 106 -19.56 9.34 -3.53
CA CYS A 106 -20.35 9.19 -4.74
C CYS A 106 -19.81 8.02 -5.56
N THR A 107 -20.59 6.96 -5.68
CA THR A 107 -20.31 5.81 -6.55
C THR A 107 -20.67 6.14 -8.00
N TYR A 108 -20.29 5.28 -8.95
CA TYR A 108 -20.62 5.50 -10.37
C TYR A 108 -22.12 5.67 -10.64
N ASP A 109 -22.95 4.96 -9.88
CA ASP A 109 -24.40 4.99 -9.93
C ASP A 109 -25.05 5.98 -8.94
N PHE A 110 -24.27 6.89 -8.33
CA PHE A 110 -24.78 7.91 -7.42
C PHE A 110 -25.90 8.74 -8.06
N GLY A 111 -27.04 8.86 -7.36
CA GLY A 111 -28.22 9.55 -7.84
C GLY A 111 -29.04 8.77 -8.89
N GLN A 112 -28.69 7.51 -9.19
CA GLN A 112 -29.52 6.64 -10.00
C GLN A 112 -30.66 6.05 -9.18
N GLY A 113 -31.89 6.51 -9.45
CA GLY A 113 -33.05 6.08 -8.68
C GLY A 113 -32.90 6.52 -7.22
N GLU A 114 -32.83 5.55 -6.30
CA GLU A 114 -32.66 5.79 -4.87
C GLU A 114 -31.22 5.58 -4.38
N VAL A 115 -30.24 5.36 -5.29
CA VAL A 115 -28.84 5.12 -4.90
C VAL A 115 -28.21 6.40 -4.34
N VAL A 116 -27.80 6.33 -3.07
CA VAL A 116 -27.16 7.44 -2.33
C VAL A 116 -25.63 7.35 -2.28
N GLY A 117 -25.04 6.38 -2.98
CA GLY A 117 -23.61 6.10 -2.91
C GLY A 117 -23.23 5.33 -1.64
N LEU A 118 -21.97 5.41 -1.22
CA LEU A 118 -21.48 4.74 -0.02
C LEU A 118 -21.42 5.72 1.15
N SER A 119 -22.33 5.57 2.12
CA SER A 119 -22.37 6.44 3.30
C SER A 119 -21.23 6.19 4.28
N ASP A 120 -20.92 7.22 5.07
CA ASP A 120 -20.01 7.14 6.22
C ASP A 120 -20.40 6.00 7.18
N ARG A 121 -21.69 5.87 7.50
CA ARG A 121 -22.23 4.81 8.37
C ARG A 121 -22.05 3.41 7.76
N ALA A 122 -22.30 3.26 6.46
CA ALA A 122 -22.13 1.98 5.77
C ALA A 122 -20.64 1.58 5.76
N LEU A 123 -19.75 2.50 5.38
CA LEU A 123 -18.30 2.23 5.38
C LEU A 123 -17.79 1.94 6.80
N GLN A 124 -18.21 2.70 7.82
CA GLN A 124 -17.84 2.46 9.22
C GLN A 124 -18.29 1.07 9.69
N THR A 125 -19.48 0.63 9.32
CA THR A 125 -20.00 -0.71 9.66
C THR A 125 -19.15 -1.80 9.00
N MET A 126 -18.88 -1.67 7.70
CA MET A 126 -18.00 -2.60 6.99
C MET A 126 -16.59 -2.66 7.58
N LEU A 127 -16.00 -1.52 7.94
CA LEU A 127 -14.68 -1.44 8.57
C LEU A 127 -14.67 -2.05 9.97
N LEU A 128 -15.75 -1.87 10.74
CA LEU A 128 -15.91 -2.50 12.04
C LEU A 128 -15.94 -4.03 11.91
N ASP A 129 -16.71 -4.56 10.96
CA ASP A 129 -16.77 -6.01 10.73
C ASP A 129 -15.45 -6.56 10.20
N LEU A 130 -14.76 -5.81 9.33
CA LEU A 130 -13.41 -6.13 8.90
C LEU A 130 -12.44 -6.20 10.09
N SER A 131 -12.51 -5.22 11.01
CA SER A 131 -11.63 -5.18 12.18
C SER A 131 -11.88 -6.34 13.15
N LYS A 132 -13.13 -6.76 13.32
CA LYS A 132 -13.47 -7.96 14.09
C LYS A 132 -12.88 -9.22 13.45
N ALA A 133 -12.96 -9.32 12.12
CA ALA A 133 -12.49 -10.48 11.37
C ALA A 133 -10.96 -10.55 11.26
N LYS A 134 -10.29 -9.42 11.01
CA LYS A 134 -8.87 -9.36 10.60
C LYS A 134 -7.98 -8.51 11.51
N GLY A 135 -8.51 -7.82 12.50
CA GLY A 135 -7.76 -6.93 13.40
C GLY A 135 -7.73 -5.48 12.93
N ASP A 136 -7.06 -4.61 13.70
CA ASP A 136 -7.12 -3.15 13.60
C ASP A 136 -6.02 -2.53 12.71
N ASN A 137 -5.25 -3.36 11.97
CA ASN A 137 -4.21 -2.91 11.04
C ASN A 137 -4.81 -2.47 9.69
N ILE A 138 -5.81 -1.61 9.76
CA ILE A 138 -6.59 -1.13 8.62
C ILE A 138 -6.28 0.34 8.45
N THR A 139 -5.83 0.72 7.26
CA THR A 139 -5.62 2.12 6.87
C THR A 139 -6.63 2.49 5.78
N VAL A 140 -7.44 3.51 6.05
CA VAL A 140 -8.40 4.07 5.10
C VAL A 140 -7.86 5.39 4.60
N ILE A 141 -7.79 5.55 3.28
CA ILE A 141 -7.25 6.73 2.61
C ILE A 141 -8.33 7.29 1.68
N LEU A 142 -8.84 8.49 1.95
CA LEU A 142 -9.85 9.15 1.13
C LEU A 142 -9.30 10.42 0.49
N ASP A 143 -9.31 10.47 -0.84
CA ASP A 143 -9.03 11.66 -1.63
C ASP A 143 -10.32 12.25 -2.22
N SER A 144 -11.17 12.76 -1.32
CA SER A 144 -12.51 13.30 -1.57
C SER A 144 -12.85 14.41 -0.56
N CYS A 145 -13.90 15.20 -0.84
CA CYS A 145 -14.44 16.17 0.12
C CYS A 145 -15.98 16.18 0.12
N PHE A 146 -16.60 16.50 1.26
CA PHE A 146 -18.04 16.26 1.49
C PHE A 146 -18.88 17.53 1.63
N SER A 147 -18.36 18.54 2.34
CA SER A 147 -19.09 19.78 2.63
C SER A 147 -18.21 21.02 2.46
N PRO A 148 -17.66 21.30 1.26
CA PRO A 148 -16.78 22.44 1.08
C PRO A 148 -17.56 23.74 1.31
N LEU A 149 -17.00 24.65 2.12
CA LEU A 149 -17.59 25.98 2.32
C LEU A 149 -17.79 26.68 0.97
N GLN A 150 -18.98 27.25 0.72
CA GLN A 150 -19.23 27.95 -0.53
C GLN A 150 -18.70 29.39 -0.45
N SER A 151 -17.77 29.73 -1.35
CA SER A 151 -17.21 31.07 -1.52
C SER A 151 -17.16 31.42 -3.01
N PRO A 152 -17.06 32.70 -3.40
CA PRO A 152 -16.96 33.08 -4.81
C PRO A 152 -15.76 32.45 -5.55
N ALA A 153 -14.63 32.30 -4.86
CA ALA A 153 -13.46 31.57 -5.38
C ALA A 153 -13.80 30.08 -5.60
N ASN A 154 -14.61 29.51 -4.71
CA ASN A 154 -14.95 28.11 -4.71
C ASN A 154 -15.91 27.69 -5.83
N ILE A 155 -16.68 28.62 -6.39
CA ILE A 155 -17.58 28.38 -7.52
C ILE A 155 -16.78 28.24 -8.82
N ARG A 156 -15.66 28.97 -8.98
CA ARG A 156 -14.82 28.92 -10.19
C ARG A 156 -14.12 27.57 -10.35
N ASP A 157 -13.68 26.96 -9.25
CA ASP A 157 -12.95 25.68 -9.25
C ASP A 157 -13.86 24.46 -9.05
N ARG A 158 -15.18 24.61 -9.22
CA ARG A 158 -16.15 23.55 -8.93
C ARG A 158 -15.88 22.27 -9.74
N ARG A 159 -15.46 22.40 -11.00
CA ARG A 159 -15.15 21.27 -11.88
C ARG A 159 -13.98 20.42 -11.39
N ASN A 160 -13.00 21.05 -10.74
CA ASN A 160 -11.81 20.38 -10.22
C ASN A 160 -11.94 20.03 -8.74
N THR A 161 -13.09 20.34 -8.12
CA THR A 161 -13.35 20.02 -6.72
C THR A 161 -13.98 18.64 -6.65
N ARG A 162 -13.44 17.76 -5.81
CA ARG A 162 -13.94 16.39 -5.58
C ARG A 162 -15.17 16.36 -4.67
N TRP A 163 -16.17 17.16 -5.03
CA TRP A 163 -17.47 17.25 -4.37
C TRP A 163 -18.61 17.26 -5.39
N ALA A 164 -19.73 16.59 -5.12
CA ALA A 164 -20.92 16.63 -5.97
C ALA A 164 -22.14 17.19 -5.20
N PRO A 165 -23.06 17.92 -5.86
CA PRO A 165 -24.31 18.37 -5.25
C PRO A 165 -25.29 17.20 -5.06
N SER A 166 -26.07 17.27 -3.98
CA SER A 166 -27.00 16.22 -3.54
C SER A 166 -28.45 16.70 -3.39
N ASP A 167 -28.80 17.88 -3.92
CA ASP A 167 -30.03 18.61 -3.56
C ASP A 167 -31.35 17.82 -3.74
N LYS A 168 -31.34 16.74 -4.54
CA LYS A 168 -32.49 15.88 -4.84
C LYS A 168 -32.41 14.49 -4.20
N ILE A 169 -31.34 14.18 -3.46
CA ILE A 169 -31.06 12.87 -2.90
C ILE A 169 -31.27 12.92 -1.38
N VAL A 170 -32.06 11.98 -0.86
CA VAL A 170 -32.35 11.84 0.57
C VAL A 170 -31.87 10.48 1.02
N ALA A 171 -31.01 10.43 2.04
CA ALA A 171 -30.64 9.18 2.68
C ALA A 171 -31.83 8.68 3.51
N ARG A 172 -32.38 7.51 3.14
CA ARG A 172 -33.41 6.84 3.93
C ARG A 172 -32.84 5.82 4.92
N ASP A 173 -31.55 5.50 4.82
CA ASP A 173 -30.88 4.56 5.71
C ASP A 173 -30.53 5.20 7.05
N ALA A 174 -31.57 5.44 7.85
CA ALA A 174 -31.45 5.56 9.28
C ALA A 174 -31.92 4.22 9.89
N SER A 175 -30.99 3.29 10.11
CA SER A 175 -31.22 2.35 11.21
C SER A 175 -31.06 3.14 12.51
N PRO A 176 -32.10 3.22 13.37
CA PRO A 176 -32.08 4.04 14.59
C PRO A 176 -31.27 3.41 15.75
N ASP A 177 -30.60 2.27 15.51
CA ASP A 177 -30.20 1.35 16.57
C ASP A 177 -28.83 1.62 17.24
N ARG A 178 -28.23 2.78 17.02
CA ARG A 178 -27.09 3.20 17.84
C ARG A 178 -27.33 4.59 18.43
N PRO A 179 -27.44 4.70 19.78
CA PRO A 179 -27.56 5.99 20.41
C PRO A 179 -26.31 6.81 20.08
N THR A 180 -26.53 8.00 19.50
CA THR A 180 -25.55 9.07 19.55
C THR A 180 -25.26 9.34 21.02
N PRO A 181 -23.99 9.29 21.49
CA PRO A 181 -23.71 9.72 22.85
C PRO A 181 -24.12 11.17 22.95
N SER A 182 -25.10 11.46 23.79
CA SER A 182 -25.48 12.81 24.19
C SER A 182 -24.30 13.42 24.97
N GLY A 183 -23.36 14.01 24.24
CA GLY A 183 -22.17 14.60 24.81
C GLY A 183 -21.59 15.63 23.86
N ARG A 184 -21.67 16.91 24.28
CA ARG A 184 -21.02 18.13 23.76
C ARG A 184 -20.65 18.10 22.28
N ASP A 185 -21.48 18.81 21.52
CA ASP A 185 -21.33 19.28 20.14
C ASP A 185 -19.91 19.81 19.83
N ASP A 186 -18.99 18.88 19.51
CA ASP A 186 -17.75 19.17 18.83
C ASP A 186 -17.93 18.72 17.39
N SER A 187 -18.09 19.69 16.48
CA SER A 187 -18.26 19.52 15.00
C SER A 187 -17.24 18.59 14.30
N ARG A 188 -16.27 18.05 15.04
CA ARG A 188 -15.21 17.14 14.59
C ARG A 188 -15.60 15.66 14.66
N ASP A 189 -16.73 15.31 15.27
CA ASP A 189 -17.09 13.90 15.58
C ASP A 189 -18.24 13.33 14.75
N VAL A 190 -18.58 13.99 13.62
CA VAL A 190 -19.64 13.61 12.69
C VAL A 190 -19.03 13.29 11.32
N GLY A 191 -19.60 12.32 10.58
CA GLY A 191 -19.15 11.99 9.22
C GLY A 191 -17.95 11.06 9.16
N PHE A 192 -17.21 11.12 8.05
CA PHE A 192 -15.98 10.34 7.85
C PHE A 192 -14.82 10.80 8.75
N HIS A 193 -14.88 12.01 9.31
CA HIS A 193 -13.82 12.56 10.17
C HIS A 193 -13.86 12.04 11.62
N ARG A 194 -14.86 11.23 11.98
CA ARG A 194 -15.00 10.63 13.31
C ARG A 194 -13.82 9.70 13.63
N ALA A 195 -13.21 9.89 14.80
CA ALA A 195 -12.12 9.04 15.27
C ALA A 195 -12.67 7.70 15.80
N LEU A 196 -12.25 6.58 15.19
CA LEU A 196 -12.60 5.24 15.63
C LEU A 196 -11.35 4.43 16.02
N GLU A 197 -11.55 3.43 16.87
CA GLU A 197 -10.48 2.55 17.35
C GLU A 197 -10.11 1.45 16.33
N SER A 198 -11.02 1.18 15.39
CA SER A 198 -10.94 0.04 14.47
C SER A 198 -9.99 0.22 13.28
N TYR A 199 -9.64 1.46 12.92
CA TYR A 199 -8.80 1.76 11.76
C TYR A 199 -8.10 3.13 11.89
N THR A 200 -7.04 3.32 11.12
CA THR A 200 -6.41 4.62 10.90
C THR A 200 -7.02 5.28 9.67
N PHE A 201 -7.43 6.54 9.80
CA PHE A 201 -8.07 7.30 8.74
C PHE A 201 -7.16 8.43 8.26
N LEU A 202 -6.92 8.51 6.95
CA LEU A 202 -6.21 9.59 6.28
C LEU A 202 -7.14 10.22 5.23
N ALA A 203 -7.40 11.51 5.34
CA ALA A 203 -8.24 12.26 4.40
C ALA A 203 -7.46 13.38 3.75
N ALA A 204 -7.80 13.64 2.49
CA ALA A 204 -7.24 14.71 1.69
C ALA A 204 -7.52 16.11 2.22
N CYS A 205 -8.63 16.30 2.94
CA CYS A 205 -8.98 17.57 3.56
C CYS A 205 -9.76 17.38 4.88
N GLY A 206 -9.71 18.38 5.75
CA GLY A 206 -10.57 18.46 6.93
C GLY A 206 -12.04 18.72 6.60
N SER A 207 -12.90 18.67 7.62
CA SER A 207 -14.31 19.05 7.49
C SER A 207 -14.43 20.52 7.06
N GLY A 208 -15.33 20.81 6.12
CA GLY A 208 -15.51 22.15 5.55
C GLY A 208 -14.51 22.55 4.44
N GLU A 209 -13.41 21.80 4.29
CA GLU A 209 -12.37 22.06 3.30
C GLU A 209 -12.62 21.32 1.97
N LYS A 210 -11.68 21.49 1.03
CA LYS A 210 -11.78 20.97 -0.34
C LYS A 210 -10.66 20.00 -0.66
N ALA A 211 -11.01 18.96 -1.39
CA ALA A 211 -10.06 18.13 -2.13
C ALA A 211 -10.10 18.53 -3.61
N LEU A 212 -8.94 18.85 -4.17
CA LEU A 212 -8.81 19.38 -5.54
C LEU A 212 -8.03 18.43 -6.45
N GLU A 213 -8.46 18.38 -7.70
CA GLU A 213 -7.70 17.84 -8.82
C GLU A 213 -6.65 18.85 -9.30
N ALA A 214 -5.48 18.33 -9.62
CA ALA A 214 -4.41 19.04 -10.30
C ALA A 214 -4.03 18.27 -11.57
N LYS A 215 -3.21 18.90 -12.43
CA LYS A 215 -2.75 18.32 -13.69
C LYS A 215 -2.13 16.92 -13.54
N GLU A 216 -1.47 16.68 -12.41
CA GLU A 216 -0.74 15.45 -12.11
C GLU A 216 -1.52 14.46 -11.22
N GLY A 217 -2.81 14.68 -10.94
CA GLY A 217 -3.55 13.86 -9.98
C GLY A 217 -4.32 14.67 -8.95
N GLY A 218 -4.95 13.99 -8.00
CA GLY A 218 -5.40 14.60 -6.76
C GLY A 218 -4.21 15.20 -6.01
N ARG A 219 -4.37 16.41 -5.48
CA ARG A 219 -3.29 17.09 -4.73
C ARG A 219 -2.79 16.25 -3.57
N PHE A 220 -3.70 15.61 -2.84
CA PHE A 220 -3.35 14.76 -1.73
C PHE A 220 -2.68 13.47 -2.18
N THR A 221 -3.26 12.72 -3.12
CA THR A 221 -2.67 11.46 -3.59
C THR A 221 -1.27 11.66 -4.16
N SER A 222 -1.05 12.73 -4.93
CA SER A 222 0.26 13.06 -5.49
C SER A 222 1.29 13.31 -4.39
N ALA A 223 0.97 14.19 -3.43
CA ALA A 223 1.86 14.51 -2.32
C ALA A 223 2.09 13.32 -1.38
N PHE A 224 1.07 12.49 -1.15
CA PHE A 224 1.16 11.25 -0.39
C PHE A 224 2.14 10.29 -1.04
N LEU A 225 1.98 10.00 -2.33
CA LEU A 225 2.84 9.08 -3.05
C LEU A 225 4.28 9.59 -3.20
N GLU A 226 4.49 10.90 -3.32
CA GLU A 226 5.83 11.50 -3.30
C GLU A 226 6.47 11.32 -1.92
N THR A 227 5.72 11.61 -0.85
CA THR A 227 6.19 11.46 0.52
C THR A 227 6.58 10.03 0.84
N VAL A 228 5.69 9.05 0.63
CA VAL A 228 5.95 7.65 1.00
C VAL A 228 7.10 6.98 0.23
N ARG A 229 7.52 7.57 -0.91
CA ARG A 229 8.67 7.08 -1.69
C ARG A 229 10.02 7.62 -1.24
N GLU A 230 10.02 8.70 -0.47
CA GLU A 230 11.24 9.36 0.03
C GLU A 230 11.50 9.02 1.51
N MET A 231 10.74 8.08 2.07
CA MET A 231 10.55 7.97 3.49
C MET A 231 10.60 6.51 3.99
N PRO A 232 11.30 6.22 5.11
CA PRO A 232 11.31 4.89 5.71
C PRO A 232 9.98 4.60 6.45
N LEU A 233 8.99 4.07 5.73
CA LEU A 233 7.63 3.83 6.24
C LEU A 233 7.57 2.98 7.51
N HIS A 234 8.49 2.01 7.64
CA HIS A 234 8.55 1.10 8.78
C HIS A 234 8.77 1.79 10.14
N ASN A 235 9.32 3.00 10.15
CA ASN A 235 9.63 3.75 11.37
C ASN A 235 8.86 5.07 11.49
N MET A 236 7.94 5.35 10.56
CA MET A 236 7.19 6.61 10.60
C MET A 236 5.71 6.39 10.84
N SER A 237 5.22 7.11 11.85
CA SER A 237 3.80 7.15 12.17
C SER A 237 2.99 7.75 11.04
N CYS A 238 1.72 7.35 10.95
CA CYS A 238 0.78 7.92 9.99
C CYS A 238 0.67 9.46 10.15
N ALA A 239 0.66 9.97 11.39
CA ALA A 239 0.73 11.42 11.65
C ALA A 239 2.02 12.06 11.11
N GLY A 240 3.18 11.42 11.30
CA GLY A 240 4.45 11.92 10.78
C GLY A 240 4.43 12.03 9.26
N ILE A 241 3.98 10.96 8.57
CA ILE A 241 3.80 10.96 7.11
C ILE A 241 2.88 12.11 6.69
N LEU A 242 1.76 12.31 7.39
CA LEU A 242 0.79 13.34 7.01
C LEU A 242 1.34 14.77 7.15
N GLU A 243 2.23 15.02 8.12
CA GLU A 243 2.89 16.33 8.26
C GLU A 243 3.83 16.62 7.08
N HIS A 244 4.53 15.61 6.57
CA HIS A 244 5.33 15.75 5.34
C HIS A 244 4.45 15.92 4.10
N VAL A 245 3.32 15.21 4.02
CA VAL A 245 2.34 15.41 2.95
C VAL A 245 1.82 16.85 2.96
N ARG A 246 1.51 17.38 4.15
CA ARG A 246 1.04 18.76 4.33
C ARG A 246 2.05 19.78 3.84
N SER A 247 3.34 19.58 4.09
CA SER A 247 4.37 20.52 3.61
C SER A 247 4.50 20.53 2.08
N LYS A 248 4.26 19.38 1.42
CA LYS A 248 4.27 19.26 -0.05
C LYS A 248 3.01 19.76 -0.74
N MET A 249 1.84 19.64 -0.12
CA MET A 249 0.55 20.06 -0.70
C MET A 249 0.39 21.59 -0.84
N GLY A 250 1.19 22.38 -0.11
CA GLY A 250 1.09 23.84 -0.10
C GLY A 250 -0.17 24.37 0.58
N GLY A 251 -0.60 25.58 0.19
CA GLY A 251 -1.79 26.24 0.75
C GLY A 251 -3.12 25.79 0.11
N GLY A 252 -4.22 25.91 0.85
CA GLY A 252 -5.59 25.76 0.33
C GLY A 252 -6.24 24.39 0.48
N GLN A 253 -5.51 23.38 0.98
CA GLN A 253 -6.03 22.06 1.33
C GLN A 253 -5.19 21.48 2.46
N ARG A 254 -5.80 21.07 3.58
CA ARG A 254 -5.07 20.54 4.73
C ARG A 254 -5.44 19.08 4.96
N PRO A 255 -4.49 18.15 4.76
CA PRO A 255 -4.79 16.75 5.01
C PRO A 255 -5.10 16.53 6.50
N PHE A 256 -5.93 15.53 6.76
CA PHE A 256 -6.43 15.21 8.09
C PHE A 256 -6.19 13.73 8.42
N ALA A 257 -5.80 13.44 9.66
CA ALA A 257 -5.70 12.07 10.18
C ALA A 257 -6.59 11.91 11.42
N ALA A 258 -7.26 10.77 11.53
CA ALA A 258 -8.02 10.38 12.71
C ALA A 258 -7.88 8.89 13.05
N GLY A 259 -8.22 8.54 14.28
CA GLY A 259 -8.15 7.19 14.84
C GLY A 259 -7.08 7.02 15.93
N LEU A 260 -7.24 6.02 16.79
CA LEU A 260 -6.30 5.76 17.89
C LEU A 260 -4.91 5.32 17.40
N ASN A 261 -4.86 4.75 16.19
CA ASN A 261 -3.67 4.14 15.63
C ASN A 261 -2.83 5.09 14.75
N VAL A 262 -3.18 6.38 14.71
CA VAL A 262 -2.47 7.41 13.93
C VAL A 262 -0.99 7.56 14.33
N LYS A 263 -0.65 7.22 15.58
CA LYS A 263 0.74 7.23 16.08
C LYS A 263 1.52 5.96 15.72
N ARG A 264 0.87 4.91 15.20
CA ARG A 264 1.53 3.67 14.77
C ARG A 264 2.16 3.86 13.38
N PRO A 265 3.24 3.13 13.06
CA PRO A 265 3.79 3.08 11.71
C PRO A 265 2.73 2.71 10.66
N LEU A 266 2.86 3.25 9.45
CA LEU A 266 1.99 2.84 8.34
C LEU A 266 2.23 1.36 8.02
N PHE A 267 1.16 0.56 8.04
CA PHE A 267 1.22 -0.91 7.93
C PHE A 267 1.98 -1.60 9.06
N ASP A 268 1.93 -1.02 10.27
CA ASP A 268 2.48 -1.56 11.51
C ASP A 268 2.45 -3.10 11.56
N ARG A 269 3.54 -3.75 11.96
CA ARG A 269 3.65 -5.22 12.09
C ARG A 269 3.63 -6.04 10.80
N VAL A 270 3.55 -5.45 9.61
CA VAL A 270 3.82 -6.22 8.39
C VAL A 270 5.32 -6.49 8.31
N PRO A 271 5.76 -7.75 8.20
CA PRO A 271 7.14 -8.03 7.85
C PRO A 271 7.34 -7.57 6.41
N PHE A 272 7.87 -6.37 6.23
CA PHE A 272 8.58 -6.05 5.00
C PHE A 272 9.67 -7.11 4.86
N ILE A 273 9.75 -7.75 3.69
CA ILE A 273 10.63 -8.89 3.52
C ILE A 273 12.08 -8.40 3.58
N PRO A 274 12.96 -8.99 4.40
CA PRO A 274 14.39 -8.72 4.34
C PRO A 274 14.95 -9.06 2.94
N ASP A 275 15.63 -8.10 2.33
CA ASP A 275 16.40 -8.28 1.12
C ASP A 275 17.72 -8.97 1.46
N ALA A 276 17.87 -10.20 0.99
CA ALA A 276 19.05 -11.03 1.23
C ALA A 276 20.35 -10.47 0.64
N ARG A 277 20.29 -9.41 -0.17
CA ARG A 277 21.49 -8.69 -0.67
C ARG A 277 22.12 -7.79 0.37
N TYR A 278 21.42 -7.52 1.46
CA TYR A 278 21.90 -6.70 2.57
C TYR A 278 22.29 -7.59 3.74
N PHE A 279 23.48 -7.35 4.26
CA PHE A 279 24.07 -8.13 5.35
C PHE A 279 24.14 -7.26 6.58
N GLN A 280 23.68 -7.79 7.72
CA GLN A 280 23.73 -7.05 8.97
C GLN A 280 25.20 -6.87 9.41
N VAL A 281 25.52 -5.69 9.93
CA VAL A 281 26.82 -5.43 10.58
C VAL A 281 26.77 -6.05 11.97
N ASP A 282 27.74 -6.93 12.28
CA ASP A 282 27.78 -7.67 13.54
C ASP A 282 28.15 -6.75 14.72
N PHE A 283 29.03 -5.77 14.47
CA PHE A 283 29.55 -4.86 15.49
C PHE A 283 30.23 -3.63 14.87
N ALA A 284 30.08 -2.46 15.48
CA ALA A 284 30.85 -1.25 15.18
C ALA A 284 31.65 -0.85 16.42
N ALA A 285 32.97 -1.10 16.41
CA ALA A 285 33.84 -0.87 17.58
C ALA A 285 34.02 0.61 17.90
N ASP A 286 34.15 1.40 16.84
CA ASP A 286 33.94 2.84 16.78
C ASP A 286 33.00 3.10 15.59
N SER A 287 32.40 4.28 15.47
CA SER A 287 31.50 4.59 14.34
C SER A 287 32.18 4.55 12.96
N LYS A 288 33.45 4.16 12.89
CA LYS A 288 34.29 4.15 11.69
C LYS A 288 34.81 2.76 11.31
N LEU A 289 34.75 1.75 12.19
CA LEU A 289 35.22 0.39 11.92
C LEU A 289 34.11 -0.62 12.13
N LEU A 290 33.69 -1.25 11.04
CA LEU A 290 32.55 -2.16 10.97
C LEU A 290 33.04 -3.60 10.83
N ARG A 291 32.48 -4.52 11.62
CA ARG A 291 32.62 -5.96 11.46
C ARG A 291 31.46 -6.51 10.65
N ILE A 292 31.76 -7.18 9.54
CA ILE A 292 30.76 -7.70 8.61
C ILE A 292 30.92 -9.21 8.52
N GLY A 293 29.83 -9.97 8.63
CA GLY A 293 29.78 -11.43 8.46
C GLY A 293 30.00 -11.92 7.02
N LEU A 294 30.80 -11.20 6.23
CA LEU A 294 31.23 -11.56 4.88
C LEU A 294 32.74 -11.58 4.82
N GLY A 295 33.30 -12.62 4.22
CA GLY A 295 34.74 -12.91 4.21
C GLY A 295 35.20 -13.52 2.90
N THR A 296 36.39 -14.11 2.86
CA THR A 296 36.97 -14.65 1.62
C THR A 296 36.10 -15.73 0.98
N VAL A 297 35.40 -16.57 1.77
CA VAL A 297 34.51 -17.62 1.23
C VAL A 297 33.30 -17.03 0.50
N HIS A 298 32.97 -15.77 0.78
CA HIS A 298 31.92 -15.00 0.11
C HIS A 298 32.45 -14.19 -1.08
N GLY A 299 33.76 -14.30 -1.38
CA GLY A 299 34.43 -13.56 -2.45
C GLY A 299 34.90 -12.16 -2.07
N VAL A 300 34.82 -11.78 -0.79
CA VAL A 300 35.30 -10.47 -0.31
C VAL A 300 36.83 -10.48 -0.25
N VAL A 301 37.44 -9.41 -0.75
CA VAL A 301 38.89 -9.14 -0.65
C VAL A 301 39.13 -7.73 -0.13
N GLU A 302 40.36 -7.46 0.33
CA GLU A 302 40.77 -6.11 0.72
C GLU A 302 40.54 -5.12 -0.42
N GLY A 303 40.01 -3.95 -0.07
CA GLY A 303 39.59 -2.92 -1.02
C GLY A 303 38.19 -3.15 -1.64
N THR A 304 37.48 -4.23 -1.31
CA THR A 304 36.05 -4.36 -1.64
C THR A 304 35.27 -3.21 -0.99
N GLU A 305 34.35 -2.61 -1.74
CA GLU A 305 33.56 -1.47 -1.27
C GLU A 305 32.12 -1.92 -0.98
N PHE A 306 31.68 -1.63 0.24
CA PHE A 306 30.31 -1.76 0.69
C PHE A 306 29.61 -0.39 0.71
N SER A 307 28.33 -0.34 0.36
CA SER A 307 27.44 0.75 0.75
C SER A 307 26.78 0.42 2.09
N VAL A 308 26.65 1.41 2.97
CA VAL A 308 26.04 1.26 4.30
C VAL A 308 24.62 1.80 4.28
N HIS A 309 23.68 1.10 4.91
CA HIS A 309 22.24 1.34 4.85
C HIS A 309 21.59 1.19 6.23
N ALA A 310 20.45 1.87 6.41
CA ALA A 310 19.73 1.92 7.69
C ALA A 310 18.90 0.67 7.98
N HIS A 311 18.49 -0.08 6.94
CA HIS A 311 17.72 -1.33 7.05
C HIS A 311 18.01 -2.26 5.87
N ASN A 312 17.40 -3.45 5.85
CA ASN A 312 17.44 -4.40 4.73
C ASN A 312 16.07 -4.68 4.09
N LEU A 313 15.03 -3.96 4.47
CA LEU A 313 13.67 -4.22 3.99
C LEU A 313 13.47 -3.92 2.48
N CYS A 314 12.89 -4.89 1.74
CA CYS A 314 12.54 -4.77 0.33
C CYS A 314 11.49 -3.67 0.09
N GLY A 315 11.68 -2.89 -0.99
CA GLY A 315 10.64 -1.99 -1.51
C GLY A 315 10.44 -0.69 -0.73
N LEU A 316 11.14 -0.53 0.39
CA LEU A 316 11.18 0.71 1.15
C LEU A 316 12.36 1.59 0.74
N TYR A 317 12.19 2.90 0.92
CA TYR A 317 13.24 3.87 0.69
C TYR A 317 14.43 3.64 1.63
N ASN A 318 15.58 3.28 1.05
CA ASN A 318 16.79 2.88 1.79
C ASN A 318 18.08 3.42 1.15
N PRO A 319 18.30 4.74 1.17
CA PRO A 319 19.48 5.35 0.55
C PRO A 319 20.77 4.89 1.25
N ALA A 320 21.87 4.89 0.51
CA ALA A 320 23.18 4.64 1.10
C ALA A 320 23.58 5.83 2.00
N MET A 321 23.84 5.54 3.27
CA MET A 321 24.29 6.52 4.27
C MET A 321 25.78 6.85 4.11
N GLY A 322 26.53 5.96 3.44
CA GLY A 322 27.96 6.11 3.20
C GLY A 322 28.54 4.86 2.54
N SER A 323 29.86 4.84 2.39
CA SER A 323 30.62 3.68 1.93
C SER A 323 31.57 3.19 3.01
N ALA A 324 31.84 1.89 3.01
CA ALA A 324 32.83 1.24 3.87
C ALA A 324 33.80 0.45 2.98
N LEU A 325 35.10 0.65 3.18
CA LEU A 325 36.16 -0.01 2.43
C LEU A 325 36.74 -1.14 3.27
N VAL A 326 36.77 -2.35 2.74
CA VAL A 326 37.32 -3.52 3.43
C VAL A 326 38.83 -3.35 3.64
N THR A 327 39.27 -3.43 4.89
CA THR A 327 40.68 -3.29 5.29
C THR A 327 41.34 -4.61 5.68
N HIS A 328 40.58 -5.54 6.27
CA HIS A 328 41.06 -6.86 6.67
C HIS A 328 40.00 -7.90 6.38
N VAL A 329 40.41 -9.08 5.90
CA VAL A 329 39.49 -10.15 5.53
C VAL A 329 39.88 -11.46 6.20
N TYR A 330 38.88 -12.15 6.75
CA TYR A 330 38.97 -13.48 7.33
C TYR A 330 38.09 -14.44 6.51
N PRO A 331 38.13 -15.76 6.77
CA PRO A 331 37.36 -16.73 5.99
C PRO A 331 35.87 -16.40 5.89
N THR A 332 35.21 -16.12 7.03
CA THR A 332 33.76 -15.92 7.10
C THR A 332 33.34 -14.48 7.41
N TRP A 333 34.27 -13.58 7.70
CA TRP A 333 33.97 -12.21 8.10
C TRP A 333 35.10 -11.24 7.71
N SER A 334 34.86 -9.93 7.80
CA SER A 334 35.82 -8.89 7.45
C SER A 334 35.65 -7.63 8.30
N PHE A 335 36.68 -6.80 8.31
CA PHE A 335 36.61 -5.43 8.80
C PHE A 335 36.55 -4.46 7.63
N ALA A 336 35.67 -3.46 7.73
CA ALA A 336 35.57 -2.38 6.77
C ALA A 336 35.58 -1.02 7.50
N GLN A 337 36.33 -0.07 6.94
CA GLN A 337 36.45 1.28 7.48
C GLN A 337 35.53 2.24 6.73
N THR A 338 34.80 3.07 7.46
CA THR A 338 33.92 4.10 6.91
C THR A 338 34.28 5.49 7.44
N LYS A 339 34.01 6.50 6.62
CA LYS A 339 34.12 7.92 7.00
C LYS A 339 32.79 8.50 7.50
N ALA A 340 31.68 7.83 7.21
CA ALA A 340 30.35 8.27 7.62
C ALA A 340 30.07 7.86 9.07
N SER A 341 29.30 8.67 9.78
CA SER A 341 28.77 8.26 11.08
C SER A 341 27.65 7.25 10.84
N VAL A 342 27.81 6.02 11.34
CA VAL A 342 26.83 4.95 11.15
C VAL A 342 26.05 4.67 12.44
N PRO A 343 24.77 4.26 12.34
CA PRO A 343 24.00 3.88 13.51
C PRO A 343 24.46 2.52 14.07
N PRO A 344 24.14 2.21 15.34
CA PRO A 344 24.52 0.94 15.98
C PRO A 344 23.99 -0.30 15.23
N THR A 345 22.79 -0.21 14.66
CA THR A 345 22.20 -1.23 13.80
C THR A 345 22.17 -0.74 12.37
N CYS A 346 23.02 -1.32 11.51
CA CYS A 346 23.07 -1.01 10.09
C CYS A 346 23.32 -2.27 9.25
N TRP A 347 23.12 -2.12 7.95
CA TRP A 347 23.31 -3.17 6.95
C TRP A 347 24.25 -2.70 5.87
N VAL A 348 24.93 -3.64 5.23
CA VAL A 348 25.83 -3.39 4.12
C VAL A 348 25.42 -4.14 2.87
N GLN A 349 25.63 -3.54 1.72
CA GLN A 349 25.47 -4.18 0.41
C GLN A 349 26.76 -4.02 -0.37
N VAL A 350 27.19 -5.06 -1.09
CA VAL A 350 28.39 -4.97 -1.93
C VAL A 350 28.12 -3.98 -3.06
N ARG A 351 28.87 -2.87 -3.08
CA ARG A 351 28.80 -1.86 -4.13
C ARG A 351 29.79 -2.16 -5.24
N ARG A 352 31.01 -2.55 -4.88
CA ARG A 352 32.07 -2.86 -5.84
C ARG A 352 33.00 -3.94 -5.31
N TRP A 353 33.14 -5.02 -6.08
CA TRP A 353 34.15 -6.04 -5.85
C TRP A 353 35.54 -5.53 -6.25
N ASN A 354 36.57 -5.83 -5.45
CA ASN A 354 37.98 -5.51 -5.78
C ASN A 354 38.77 -6.72 -6.28
N ASN A 355 38.07 -7.74 -6.79
CA ASN A 355 38.68 -8.93 -7.35
C ASN A 355 39.26 -8.61 -8.73
N ARG A 356 40.44 -7.98 -8.78
CA ARG A 356 41.19 -7.86 -10.04
C ARG A 356 41.74 -9.25 -10.38
N GLY A 357 41.17 -9.90 -11.40
CA GLY A 357 41.83 -11.03 -12.07
C GLY A 357 41.47 -12.46 -11.62
N LEU A 358 40.35 -12.69 -10.94
CA LEU A 358 39.74 -14.02 -10.92
C LEU A 358 38.67 -14.05 -12.02
N GLY A 359 39.04 -14.56 -13.19
CA GLY A 359 38.11 -14.90 -14.27
C GLY A 359 36.93 -15.70 -13.72
N GLY A 360 35.74 -15.41 -14.24
CA GLY A 360 34.44 -15.77 -13.68
C GLY A 360 34.34 -17.16 -13.06
N LEU A 361 34.14 -17.18 -11.74
CA LEU A 361 33.37 -18.22 -11.09
C LEU A 361 32.04 -17.61 -10.68
N SER A 362 31.12 -17.54 -11.65
CA SER A 362 29.71 -17.37 -11.37
C SER A 362 29.19 -18.67 -10.75
N VAL A 363 29.08 -18.72 -9.43
CA VAL A 363 28.22 -19.74 -8.79
C VAL A 363 26.78 -19.32 -9.06
N GLY A 364 26.27 -19.75 -10.21
CA GLY A 364 24.87 -19.63 -10.55
C GLY A 364 24.05 -20.53 -9.63
N VAL A 365 23.50 -19.96 -8.56
CA VAL A 365 22.41 -20.59 -7.83
C VAL A 365 21.21 -20.60 -8.79
N LYS A 366 21.04 -21.72 -9.51
CA LYS A 366 19.81 -21.99 -10.25
C LYS A 366 18.70 -22.23 -9.22
N THR A 367 18.01 -21.17 -8.83
CA THR A 367 16.67 -21.30 -8.30
C THR A 367 15.79 -21.82 -9.43
N LYS A 368 15.43 -23.11 -9.37
CA LYS A 368 14.41 -23.70 -10.25
C LYS A 368 13.09 -22.98 -9.98
N ARG A 369 12.79 -21.94 -10.76
CA ARG A 369 11.41 -21.51 -10.98
C ARG A 369 10.72 -22.61 -11.77
N SER A 370 9.86 -23.36 -11.10
CA SER A 370 8.92 -24.28 -11.74
C SER A 370 7.93 -23.47 -12.55
N SER A 371 8.20 -23.28 -13.85
CA SER A 371 7.19 -22.88 -14.81
C SER A 371 6.47 -24.12 -15.32
N SER A 372 5.25 -24.33 -14.85
CA SER A 372 4.30 -25.28 -15.42
C SER A 372 3.91 -24.84 -16.82
N LEU A 373 4.50 -25.46 -17.84
CA LEU A 373 3.97 -25.41 -19.21
C LEU A 373 3.06 -26.61 -19.42
N LEU A 374 1.78 -26.30 -19.64
CA LEU A 374 0.77 -27.21 -20.16
C LEU A 374 1.26 -27.88 -21.45
N ARG A 375 1.40 -29.21 -21.43
CA ARG A 375 1.31 -30.06 -22.62
C ARG A 375 0.37 -31.23 -22.34
N ARG A 376 -0.64 -31.37 -23.20
CA ARG A 376 -1.62 -32.47 -23.23
C ARG A 376 -0.92 -33.83 -23.44
N PRO A 377 -1.47 -34.95 -22.94
CA PRO A 377 -0.85 -36.25 -23.09
C PRO A 377 -1.25 -36.88 -24.43
N SER A 378 -0.27 -37.34 -25.21
CA SER A 378 -0.49 -38.30 -26.30
C SER A 378 0.19 -39.61 -25.94
N ARG A 379 -0.63 -40.67 -25.91
CA ARG A 379 -0.33 -42.07 -25.59
C ARG A 379 0.91 -42.59 -26.32
N VAL A 380 1.76 -43.33 -25.61
CA VAL A 380 2.74 -44.25 -26.20
C VAL A 380 2.28 -45.68 -25.88
N SER A 381 1.99 -46.43 -26.93
CA SER A 381 1.69 -47.86 -26.88
C SER A 381 2.99 -48.66 -26.90
N LEU A 382 3.18 -49.54 -25.92
CA LEU A 382 4.18 -50.60 -25.94
C LEU A 382 3.70 -51.71 -26.88
N GLN A 383 4.44 -51.99 -27.96
CA GLN A 383 4.31 -53.23 -28.71
C GLN A 383 5.53 -54.10 -28.40
N THR A 384 5.24 -55.27 -27.81
CA THR A 384 6.16 -56.37 -27.59
C THR A 384 6.19 -57.24 -28.85
N THR A 385 7.36 -57.50 -29.40
CA THR A 385 7.53 -58.57 -30.40
C THR A 385 8.70 -59.44 -30.00
N ALA A 386 8.36 -60.64 -29.52
CA ALA A 386 9.28 -61.75 -29.32
C ALA A 386 9.68 -62.35 -30.68
N ARG A 387 10.96 -62.64 -30.88
CA ARG A 387 11.42 -63.66 -31.82
C ARG A 387 12.54 -64.47 -31.18
N SER A 388 12.18 -65.71 -30.87
CA SER A 388 13.06 -66.85 -30.64
C SER A 388 13.84 -67.17 -31.91
N LEU A 389 15.13 -67.51 -31.78
CA LEU A 389 15.77 -68.56 -32.56
C LEU A 389 17.02 -69.06 -31.83
N LEU A 390 17.00 -70.38 -31.58
CA LEU A 390 18.05 -71.21 -31.01
C LEU A 390 19.31 -71.26 -31.89
N SER A 391 20.49 -71.36 -31.27
CA SER A 391 21.48 -72.40 -31.61
C SER A 391 22.65 -72.40 -30.62
N LEU A 392 22.85 -73.55 -29.98
CA LEU A 392 24.05 -73.94 -29.23
C LEU A 392 25.23 -74.18 -30.18
N PRO A 393 26.46 -74.28 -29.63
CA PRO A 393 27.09 -75.59 -29.71
C PRO A 393 27.72 -76.07 -28.40
N LYS A 394 27.76 -77.41 -28.29
CA LYS A 394 28.46 -78.22 -27.29
C LYS A 394 29.97 -78.24 -27.59
N ALA A 395 30.80 -78.15 -26.56
CA ALA A 395 31.75 -79.18 -26.10
C ALA A 395 32.47 -78.64 -24.86
#